data_AF-A0A1G0BZD7-F1
#
_entry.id   AF-A0A1G0BZD7-F1
#
_cell.length_a   1.000
_cell.length_b   1.000
_cell.length_c   1.000
_cell.angle_alpha   90.00
_cell.angle_beta   90.00
_cell.angle_gamma   90.00
#
_symmetry.space_group_name_H-M   'P 1'
#
loop_
_entity.id
_entity.type
_entity.pdbx_description
1 polymer ?
#
loop_
_entity_poly.entity_id
_entity_poly.type
_entity_poly.pdbx_seq_one_letter_code
_entity_poly.pdbx_strand_id
1 'polypeptide(L)'
;MKKGLFFLLPIFILVQSCATFKAQYSTKAKSEFSPNTDKVAHTFILVGDAGNGVFKDTVDYSSSLVNQLSKVTKNSTLLYLGDNIYPAGMPNIKDSLAHNDAVKKLQEQIDLAKVFKGKTIFIPGNHDWYHDGNEGLKRQEEIVESQLGKKSFLPQNGCPIESIDITEAITLIIVDSQWYITNWDNHPTINENCEIKTRSQFLDEFRSEIKKARGKTTLVAIHHPMFTNGPHGGKFSFKSHLSPIPVLGSLKNLLRKTTGVSNADIQNVHYN
;
A
#
# COMPACT_ATOMS: atom_id res chain seq x y z
N MET A 1 -39.61 -24.01 -38.30
CA MET A 1 -38.15 -23.77 -38.30
C MET A 1 -37.71 -22.59 -37.39
N LYS A 2 -38.34 -22.32 -36.24
CA LYS A 2 -37.96 -21.19 -35.35
C LYS A 2 -37.46 -21.59 -33.94
N LYS A 3 -37.56 -22.87 -33.55
CA LYS A 3 -37.16 -23.34 -32.21
C LYS A 3 -35.65 -23.65 -32.08
N GLY A 4 -34.95 -23.90 -33.19
CA GLY A 4 -33.50 -24.19 -33.17
C GLY A 4 -32.61 -22.95 -32.92
N LEU A 5 -33.11 -21.75 -33.25
CA LEU A 5 -32.32 -20.51 -33.13
C LEU A 5 -32.14 -20.06 -31.67
N PHE A 6 -33.08 -20.38 -30.79
CA PHE A 6 -33.02 -20.02 -29.37
C PHE A 6 -31.99 -20.85 -28.58
N PHE A 7 -31.70 -22.07 -29.03
CA PHE A 7 -30.68 -22.94 -28.42
C PHE A 7 -29.25 -22.58 -28.86
N LEU A 8 -29.09 -21.96 -30.04
CA LEU A 8 -27.77 -21.57 -30.58
C LEU A 8 -27.23 -20.28 -29.95
N LEU A 9 -28.10 -19.39 -29.45
CA LEU A 9 -27.70 -18.12 -28.85
C LEU A 9 -26.84 -18.26 -27.57
N PRO A 10 -27.19 -19.09 -26.57
CA PRO A 10 -26.34 -19.28 -25.39
C PRO A 10 -25.00 -19.96 -25.73
N ILE A 11 -24.98 -20.87 -26.71
CA ILE A 11 -23.74 -21.50 -27.19
C ILE A 11 -22.84 -20.45 -27.84
N PHE A 12 -23.39 -19.54 -28.64
CA PHE A 12 -22.63 -18.46 -29.27
C PHE A 12 -22.05 -17.48 -28.25
N ILE A 13 -22.75 -17.21 -27.15
CA ILE A 13 -22.25 -16.36 -26.04
C ILE A 13 -21.09 -17.05 -25.29
N LEU A 14 -21.12 -18.38 -25.16
CA LEU A 14 -20.07 -19.14 -24.47
C LEU A 14 -18.76 -19.26 -25.28
N VAL A 15 -18.81 -19.25 -26.62
CA VAL A 15 -17.59 -19.33 -27.47
C VAL A 15 -16.91 -17.97 -27.73
N GLN A 16 -17.51 -16.83 -27.37
CA GLN A 16 -16.93 -15.50 -27.61
C GLN A 16 -16.09 -14.98 -26.43
N SER A 17 -16.02 -15.72 -25.32
CA SER A 17 -15.36 -15.30 -24.09
C SER A 17 -14.00 -15.98 -23.91
N CYS A 18 -13.02 -15.63 -24.76
CA CYS A 18 -11.62 -15.95 -24.48
C CYS A 18 -11.07 -14.96 -23.45
N ALA A 19 -11.32 -15.20 -22.16
CA ALA A 19 -10.62 -14.48 -21.10
C ALA A 19 -9.13 -14.84 -21.13
N THR A 20 -8.26 -13.89 -21.46
CA THR A 20 -6.81 -14.13 -21.48
C THR A 20 -6.27 -13.92 -20.07
N PHE A 21 -5.90 -14.99 -19.37
CA PHE A 21 -5.30 -14.91 -18.03
C PHE A 21 -3.81 -14.56 -18.04
N LYS A 22 -3.19 -14.52 -19.23
CA LYS A 22 -1.78 -14.13 -19.38
C LYS A 22 -1.70 -12.62 -19.56
N ALA A 23 -0.69 -12.01 -18.95
CA ALA A 23 -0.36 -10.62 -19.20
C ALA A 23 -0.15 -10.40 -20.70
N GLN A 24 -0.86 -9.43 -21.28
CA GLN A 24 -0.76 -9.10 -22.68
C GLN A 24 0.34 -8.06 -22.87
N TYR A 25 1.50 -8.52 -23.29
CA TYR A 25 2.61 -7.65 -23.66
C TYR A 25 2.53 -7.32 -25.14
N SER A 26 2.66 -6.04 -25.48
CA SER A 26 2.82 -5.65 -26.88
C SER A 26 4.16 -6.16 -27.39
N THR A 27 4.14 -7.08 -28.36
CA THR A 27 5.35 -7.56 -29.04
C THR A 27 5.95 -6.50 -29.97
N LYS A 28 5.19 -5.46 -30.31
CA LYS A 28 5.63 -4.30 -31.11
C LYS A 28 6.29 -3.22 -30.25
N ALA A 29 5.98 -3.17 -28.95
CA ALA A 29 6.64 -2.27 -28.02
C ALA A 29 7.97 -2.89 -27.58
N LYS A 30 8.93 -2.94 -28.50
CA LYS A 30 10.34 -3.07 -28.09
C LYS A 30 10.73 -1.71 -27.53
N SER A 31 10.62 -1.55 -26.21
CA SER A 31 11.41 -0.53 -25.53
C SER A 31 12.87 -0.87 -25.84
N GLU A 32 13.54 -0.04 -26.62
CA GLU A 32 14.98 -0.09 -26.71
C GLU A 32 15.52 0.28 -25.33
N PHE A 33 15.68 -0.74 -24.48
CA PHE A 33 16.42 -0.60 -23.25
C PHE A 33 17.88 -0.41 -23.63
N SER A 34 18.26 0.83 -23.86
CA SER A 34 19.65 1.22 -23.80
C SER A 34 20.07 1.08 -22.34
N PRO A 35 20.99 0.17 -21.99
CA PRO A 35 21.45 0.08 -20.62
C PRO A 35 22.02 1.44 -20.25
N ASN A 36 21.38 2.13 -19.30
CA ASN A 36 21.86 3.41 -18.87
C ASN A 36 23.25 3.20 -18.25
N THR A 37 24.28 3.75 -18.90
CA THR A 37 25.68 3.67 -18.43
C THR A 37 25.95 4.64 -17.29
N ASP A 38 25.00 5.54 -16.99
CA ASP A 38 25.12 6.48 -15.90
C ASP A 38 25.12 5.78 -14.55
N LYS A 39 25.89 6.35 -13.63
CA LYS A 39 25.98 5.84 -12.26
C LYS A 39 24.64 6.09 -11.54
N VAL A 40 24.03 5.01 -11.06
CA VAL A 40 22.81 5.08 -10.23
C VAL A 40 23.09 5.92 -8.97
N ALA A 41 22.37 7.03 -8.83
CA ALA A 41 22.52 7.93 -7.69
C ALA A 41 21.93 7.34 -6.40
N HIS A 42 20.72 6.78 -6.49
CA HIS A 42 20.00 6.15 -5.37
C HIS A 42 19.01 5.10 -5.89
N THR A 43 18.83 4.01 -5.15
CA THR A 43 17.85 2.95 -5.48
C THR A 43 16.72 2.92 -4.45
N PHE A 44 15.47 2.97 -4.89
CA PHE A 44 14.31 2.72 -4.04
C PHE A 44 13.77 1.31 -4.29
N ILE A 45 13.46 0.59 -3.22
CA ILE A 45 12.80 -0.72 -3.25
C ILE A 45 11.48 -0.55 -2.49
N LEU A 46 10.37 -0.83 -3.16
CA LEU A 46 9.02 -0.56 -2.65
C LEU A 46 8.30 -1.88 -2.40
N VAL A 47 7.78 -2.06 -1.20
CA VAL A 47 7.07 -3.30 -0.78
C VAL A 47 5.75 -2.90 -0.14
N GLY A 48 4.61 -3.34 -0.68
CA GLY A 48 3.28 -3.09 -0.10
C GLY A 48 2.62 -4.39 0.38
N ASP A 49 1.64 -4.27 1.27
CA ASP A 49 0.72 -5.35 1.65
C ASP A 49 1.43 -6.60 2.19
N ALA A 50 2.45 -6.35 3.00
CA ALA A 50 3.41 -7.33 3.51
C ALA A 50 2.94 -8.09 4.76
N GLY A 51 1.85 -7.67 5.40
CA GLY A 51 1.54 -8.02 6.79
C GLY A 51 0.99 -9.41 7.09
N ASN A 52 0.93 -10.33 6.12
CA ASN A 52 0.33 -11.66 6.33
C ASN A 52 1.33 -12.71 6.87
N GLY A 53 2.60 -12.35 7.06
CA GLY A 53 3.60 -13.24 7.67
C GLY A 53 3.93 -14.47 6.82
N VAL A 54 4.20 -14.24 5.52
CA VAL A 54 4.49 -15.30 4.55
C VAL A 54 5.87 -15.16 3.90
N PHE A 55 6.73 -14.25 4.39
CA PHE A 55 8.00 -13.96 3.70
C PHE A 55 8.95 -15.15 3.69
N LYS A 56 8.85 -16.06 4.66
CA LYS A 56 9.67 -17.27 4.72
C LYS A 56 9.17 -18.40 3.80
N ASP A 57 7.88 -18.40 3.46
CA ASP A 57 7.26 -19.53 2.74
C ASP A 57 7.09 -19.29 1.22
N THR A 58 7.28 -18.06 0.74
CA THR A 58 6.87 -17.69 -0.64
C THR A 58 8.00 -17.33 -1.61
N VAL A 59 9.27 -17.69 -1.38
CA VAL A 59 10.32 -17.10 -2.22
C VAL A 59 11.34 -18.10 -2.78
N ASP A 60 11.17 -18.39 -4.08
CA ASP A 60 12.23 -18.86 -4.97
C ASP A 60 13.46 -17.97 -4.76
N TYR A 61 14.54 -18.57 -4.26
CA TYR A 61 15.73 -17.87 -3.81
C TYR A 61 16.29 -16.94 -4.90
N SER A 62 16.27 -17.33 -6.18
CA SER A 62 16.92 -16.60 -7.26
C SER A 62 16.29 -15.22 -7.57
N SER A 63 14.98 -15.08 -7.39
CA SER A 63 14.20 -13.85 -7.56
C SER A 63 13.82 -13.18 -6.23
N SER A 64 14.32 -13.71 -5.11
CA SER A 64 13.89 -13.26 -3.79
C SER A 64 14.24 -11.81 -3.49
N LEU A 65 13.32 -11.11 -2.82
CA LEU A 65 13.56 -9.77 -2.29
C LEU A 65 14.86 -9.73 -1.46
N VAL A 66 15.14 -10.80 -0.70
CA VAL A 66 16.40 -11.02 0.02
C VAL A 66 17.62 -10.91 -0.91
N ASN A 67 17.60 -11.58 -2.05
CA ASN A 67 18.69 -11.53 -3.02
C ASN A 67 18.79 -10.20 -3.77
N GLN A 68 17.69 -9.46 -3.91
CA GLN A 68 17.75 -8.09 -4.44
C GLN A 68 18.38 -7.15 -3.41
N LEU A 69 17.97 -7.25 -2.14
CA LEU A 69 18.46 -6.44 -1.02
C LEU A 69 19.94 -6.67 -0.72
N SER A 70 20.48 -7.87 -0.96
CA SER A 70 21.91 -8.16 -0.77
C SER A 70 22.82 -7.52 -1.83
N LYS A 71 22.28 -7.22 -3.02
CA LYS A 71 23.02 -6.67 -4.17
C LYS A 71 23.07 -5.15 -4.20
N VAL A 72 22.21 -4.47 -3.43
CA VAL A 72 22.12 -3.00 -3.42
C VAL A 72 23.12 -2.36 -2.47
N THR A 73 23.53 -1.15 -2.83
CA THR A 73 24.53 -0.37 -2.07
C THR A 73 23.87 0.41 -0.94
N LYS A 74 24.66 1.02 -0.06
CA LYS A 74 24.17 1.92 1.02
C LYS A 74 23.35 3.12 0.51
N ASN A 75 23.50 3.50 -0.76
CA ASN A 75 22.69 4.55 -1.40
C ASN A 75 21.37 3.95 -1.89
N SER A 76 20.60 3.40 -0.96
CA SER A 76 19.31 2.83 -1.25
C SER A 76 18.34 2.98 -0.09
N THR A 77 17.04 2.94 -0.42
CA THR A 77 15.95 2.99 0.54
C THR A 77 15.01 1.81 0.31
N LEU A 78 14.75 1.04 1.35
CA LEU A 78 13.67 0.05 1.40
C LEU A 78 12.46 0.73 2.03
N LEU A 79 11.38 0.83 1.29
CA LEU A 79 10.15 1.50 1.72
C LEU A 79 9.01 0.50 1.77
N TYR A 80 8.55 0.19 2.97
CA TYR A 80 7.32 -0.55 3.18
C TYR A 80 6.13 0.40 3.09
N LEU A 81 5.23 0.16 2.15
CA LEU A 81 4.14 1.04 1.71
C LEU A 81 2.82 0.81 2.47
N GLY A 82 2.88 0.31 3.71
CA GLY A 82 1.69 0.08 4.53
C GLY A 82 1.12 -1.32 4.45
N ASP A 83 0.13 -1.56 5.31
CA ASP A 83 -0.44 -2.86 5.63
C ASP A 83 0.65 -3.84 6.07
N ASN A 84 1.45 -3.37 7.03
CA ASN A 84 2.59 -4.12 7.55
C ASN A 84 2.13 -5.21 8.53
N ILE A 85 0.90 -5.15 9.05
CA ILE A 85 0.32 -6.19 9.91
C ILE A 85 -1.15 -6.46 9.54
N TYR A 86 -1.44 -7.69 9.12
CA TYR A 86 -2.80 -8.18 8.91
C TYR A 86 -3.28 -9.08 10.07
N PRO A 87 -4.61 -9.15 10.33
CA PRO A 87 -5.66 -8.37 9.68
C PRO A 87 -5.91 -7.01 10.35
N ALA A 88 -5.32 -6.72 11.50
CA ALA A 88 -5.63 -5.51 12.26
C ALA A 88 -4.44 -5.08 13.12
N GLY A 89 -3.43 -4.48 12.50
CA GLY A 89 -2.41 -3.67 13.17
C GLY A 89 -1.72 -4.33 14.36
N MET A 90 -1.31 -3.50 15.32
CA MET A 90 -0.58 -3.94 16.51
C MET A 90 -1.48 -3.90 17.78
N PRO A 91 -1.91 -5.07 18.28
CA PRO A 91 -2.71 -5.17 19.49
C PRO A 91 -2.04 -4.63 20.74
N ASN A 92 -2.83 -4.36 21.79
CA ASN A 92 -2.28 -4.09 23.11
C ASN A 92 -1.64 -5.35 23.70
N ILE A 93 -0.52 -5.21 24.41
CA ILE A 93 0.20 -6.32 25.05
C ILE A 93 -0.68 -7.16 26.00
N LYS A 94 -1.77 -6.58 26.53
CA LYS A 94 -2.78 -7.27 27.34
C LYS A 94 -3.49 -8.40 26.58
N ASP A 95 -3.66 -8.27 25.27
CA ASP A 95 -4.10 -9.37 24.39
C ASP A 95 -2.87 -10.11 23.86
N SER A 96 -2.26 -10.92 24.72
CA SER A 96 -0.95 -11.51 24.48
C SER A 96 -0.91 -12.40 23.22
N LEU A 97 -1.99 -13.12 22.91
CA LEU A 97 -2.03 -14.00 21.74
C LEU A 97 -2.04 -13.20 20.44
N ALA A 98 -2.93 -12.22 20.31
CA ALA A 98 -3.02 -11.40 19.11
C ALA A 98 -1.79 -10.51 18.95
N HIS A 99 -1.29 -9.93 20.07
CA HIS A 99 -0.09 -9.12 20.07
C HIS A 99 1.14 -9.91 19.61
N ASN A 100 1.35 -11.11 20.13
CA ASN A 100 2.50 -11.93 19.74
C ASN A 100 2.46 -12.36 18.27
N ASP A 101 1.28 -12.64 17.73
CA ASP A 101 1.11 -12.93 16.29
C ASP A 101 1.45 -11.71 15.42
N ALA A 102 0.94 -10.53 15.79
CA ALA A 102 1.24 -9.27 15.11
C ALA A 102 2.74 -8.94 15.14
N VAL A 103 3.38 -9.08 16.31
CA VAL A 103 4.83 -8.91 16.47
C VAL A 103 5.59 -9.88 15.57
N LYS A 104 5.20 -11.17 15.54
CA LYS A 104 5.85 -12.18 14.70
C LYS A 104 5.79 -11.80 13.21
N LYS A 105 4.63 -11.37 12.72
CA LYS A 105 4.42 -10.93 11.33
C LYS A 105 5.27 -9.71 10.97
N LEU A 106 5.31 -8.71 11.86
CA LEU A 106 6.14 -7.53 11.69
C LEU A 106 7.64 -7.87 11.72
N GLN A 107 8.04 -8.81 12.59
CA GLN A 107 9.42 -9.22 12.76
C GLN A 107 10.04 -9.79 11.47
N GLU A 108 9.25 -10.46 10.62
CA GLU A 108 9.75 -10.96 9.33
C GLU A 108 10.27 -9.83 8.43
N GLN A 109 9.58 -8.69 8.41
CA GLN A 109 9.95 -7.51 7.63
C GLN A 109 11.15 -6.79 8.27
N ILE A 110 11.17 -6.71 9.61
CA ILE A 110 12.29 -6.12 10.37
C ILE A 110 13.57 -6.94 10.18
N ASP A 111 13.50 -8.27 10.23
CA ASP A 111 14.65 -9.15 10.05
C ASP A 111 15.26 -9.00 8.65
N LEU A 112 14.40 -8.85 7.63
CA LEU A 112 14.82 -8.55 6.28
C LEU A 112 15.47 -7.16 6.17
N ALA A 113 14.90 -6.18 6.87
CA ALA A 113 15.44 -4.83 6.92
C ALA A 113 16.81 -4.76 7.62
N LYS A 114 17.07 -5.60 8.62
CA LYS A 114 18.37 -5.63 9.34
C LYS A 114 19.54 -6.06 8.46
N VAL A 115 19.31 -6.91 7.46
CA VAL A 115 20.37 -7.36 6.53
C VAL A 115 20.55 -6.40 5.34
N PHE A 116 19.65 -5.43 5.19
CA PHE A 116 19.72 -4.42 4.15
C PHE A 116 20.71 -3.32 4.51
N LYS A 117 21.59 -2.97 3.58
CA LYS A 117 22.68 -1.99 3.80
C LYS A 117 22.22 -0.53 3.69
N GLY A 118 21.05 -0.28 3.11
CA GLY A 118 20.47 1.05 2.94
C GLY A 118 19.64 1.48 4.16
N LYS A 119 18.78 2.48 3.97
CA LYS A 119 17.83 2.92 4.99
C LYS A 119 16.47 2.27 4.80
N THR A 120 15.88 1.75 5.87
CA THR A 120 14.53 1.20 5.83
C THR A 120 13.55 2.18 6.44
N ILE A 121 12.39 2.34 5.80
CA ILE A 121 11.27 3.17 6.26
C ILE A 121 9.99 2.36 6.11
N PHE A 122 9.18 2.35 7.16
CA PHE A 122 7.82 1.83 7.16
C PHE A 122 6.85 3.01 7.14
N ILE A 123 5.79 2.90 6.34
CA ILE A 123 4.63 3.79 6.39
C ILE A 123 3.40 2.98 6.77
N PRO A 124 2.38 3.56 7.43
CA PRO A 124 1.17 2.83 7.78
C PRO A 124 0.21 2.69 6.58
N GLY A 125 -0.52 1.58 6.56
CA GLY A 125 -1.69 1.35 5.72
C GLY A 125 -2.98 1.27 6.55
N ASN A 126 -4.11 1.00 5.91
CA ASN A 126 -5.38 0.96 6.63
C ASN A 126 -5.46 -0.19 7.64
N HIS A 127 -4.86 -1.35 7.37
CA HIS A 127 -4.85 -2.46 8.32
C HIS A 127 -4.01 -2.18 9.56
N ASP A 128 -2.95 -1.38 9.43
CA ASP A 128 -2.14 -0.95 10.58
C ASP A 128 -2.96 -0.10 11.57
N TRP A 129 -3.95 0.66 11.07
CA TRP A 129 -4.86 1.49 11.86
C TRP A 129 -5.98 0.72 12.57
N TYR A 130 -6.33 -0.49 12.13
CA TYR A 130 -7.56 -1.17 12.56
C TYR A 130 -7.56 -1.61 14.02
N HIS A 131 -6.41 -1.56 14.70
CA HIS A 131 -6.31 -1.85 16.13
C HIS A 131 -5.95 -0.58 16.90
N ASP A 132 -6.94 0.02 17.56
CA ASP A 132 -6.82 1.24 18.38
C ASP A 132 -6.29 2.51 17.66
N GLY A 133 -6.31 2.58 16.32
CA GLY A 133 -5.89 3.75 15.56
C GLY A 133 -4.46 4.21 15.92
N ASN A 134 -4.29 5.49 16.24
CA ASN A 134 -2.98 6.09 16.56
C ASN A 134 -2.24 5.37 17.70
N GLU A 135 -2.94 4.81 18.68
CA GLU A 135 -2.29 4.07 19.76
C GLU A 135 -1.70 2.74 19.27
N GLY A 136 -2.36 2.08 18.31
CA GLY A 136 -1.82 0.92 17.61
C GLY A 136 -0.61 1.26 16.76
N LEU A 137 -0.70 2.33 15.98
CA LEU A 137 0.41 2.84 15.17
C LEU A 137 1.61 3.18 16.04
N LYS A 138 1.40 3.84 17.18
CA LYS A 138 2.48 4.18 18.11
C LYS A 138 3.19 2.94 18.63
N ARG A 139 2.45 1.88 19.01
CA ARG A 139 3.07 0.60 19.41
C ARG A 139 3.89 -0.01 18.29
N GLN A 140 3.39 0.05 17.06
CA GLN A 140 4.09 -0.45 15.88
C GLN A 140 5.36 0.38 15.59
N GLU A 141 5.26 1.71 15.62
CA GLU A 141 6.38 2.65 15.51
C GLU A 141 7.47 2.32 16.55
N GLU A 142 7.11 2.19 17.83
CA GLU A 142 8.04 1.84 18.91
C GLU A 142 8.78 0.52 18.65
N ILE A 143 8.09 -0.51 18.17
CA ILE A 143 8.70 -1.81 17.85
C ILE A 143 9.67 -1.68 16.68
N VAL A 144 9.28 -1.00 15.59
CA VAL A 144 10.12 -0.80 14.40
C VAL A 144 11.36 0.02 14.77
N GLU A 145 11.18 1.15 15.44
CA GLU A 145 12.27 2.06 15.81
C GLU A 145 13.24 1.45 16.82
N SER A 146 12.75 0.66 17.78
CA SER A 146 13.62 -0.01 18.76
C SER A 146 14.63 -0.97 18.12
N GLN A 147 14.33 -1.47 16.91
CA GLN A 147 15.16 -2.45 16.22
C GLN A 147 15.91 -1.91 15.01
N LEU A 148 15.38 -0.90 14.33
CA LEU A 148 15.95 -0.32 13.11
C LEU A 148 16.47 1.11 13.31
N GLY A 149 16.25 1.70 14.49
CA GLY A 149 16.62 3.07 14.83
C GLY A 149 15.51 4.08 14.58
N LYS A 150 15.69 5.30 15.10
CA LYS A 150 14.73 6.40 14.95
C LYS A 150 14.46 6.71 13.46
N LYS A 151 13.24 7.15 13.15
CA LYS A 151 12.79 7.50 11.79
C LYS A 151 12.73 6.32 10.82
N SER A 152 12.64 5.10 11.35
CA SER A 152 12.38 3.90 10.54
C SER A 152 10.88 3.61 10.39
N PHE A 153 10.02 4.32 11.10
CA PHE A 153 8.57 4.34 10.89
C PHE A 153 8.12 5.80 10.76
N LEU A 154 7.45 6.15 9.66
CA LEU A 154 7.10 7.51 9.28
C LEU A 154 5.68 7.55 8.67
N PRO A 155 4.90 8.63 8.89
CA PRO A 155 5.22 9.80 9.72
C PRO A 155 5.22 9.46 11.22
N GLN A 156 6.01 10.17 12.02
CA GLN A 156 6.07 9.92 13.46
C GLN A 156 4.79 10.35 14.19
N ASN A 157 4.52 9.71 15.33
CA ASN A 157 3.43 10.06 16.26
C ASN A 157 2.01 9.95 15.69
N GLY A 158 1.82 9.20 14.60
CA GLY A 158 0.53 9.10 13.89
C GLY A 158 0.11 10.39 13.18
N CYS A 159 1.07 11.26 12.85
CA CYS A 159 0.82 12.49 12.11
C CYS A 159 0.63 12.24 10.60
N PRO A 160 -0.01 13.17 9.88
CA PRO A 160 -0.44 12.89 8.51
C PRO A 160 0.65 12.96 7.45
N ILE A 161 1.76 13.64 7.73
CA ILE A 161 2.80 13.93 6.74
C ILE A 161 4.15 14.09 7.40
N GLU A 162 5.19 13.58 6.75
CA GLU A 162 6.57 13.89 7.07
C GLU A 162 7.43 13.90 5.80
N SER A 163 8.31 14.89 5.67
CA SER A 163 9.25 14.99 4.55
C SER A 163 10.68 14.76 5.02
N ILE A 164 11.44 14.00 4.24
CA ILE A 164 12.85 13.78 4.48
C ILE A 164 13.67 13.96 3.20
N ASP A 165 14.86 14.53 3.34
CA ASP A 165 15.83 14.56 2.26
C ASP A 165 16.57 13.22 2.18
N ILE A 166 16.49 12.58 1.00
CA ILE A 166 17.19 11.33 0.70
C ILE A 166 18.60 11.64 0.22
N THR A 167 18.73 12.64 -0.65
CA THR A 167 19.99 13.26 -1.09
C THR A 167 19.75 14.76 -1.32
N GLU A 168 20.80 15.51 -1.66
CA GLU A 168 20.65 16.93 -2.05
C GLU A 168 19.71 17.13 -3.25
N ALA A 169 19.54 16.10 -4.09
CA ALA A 169 18.72 16.13 -5.30
C ALA A 169 17.41 15.35 -5.17
N ILE A 170 17.13 14.69 -4.04
CA ILE A 170 15.96 13.82 -3.87
C ILE A 170 15.31 14.06 -2.51
N THR A 171 14.02 14.37 -2.52
CA THR A 171 13.18 14.47 -1.31
C THR A 171 12.08 13.43 -1.36
N LEU A 172 11.83 12.78 -0.23
CA LEU A 172 10.71 11.86 -0.03
C LEU A 172 9.69 12.53 0.88
N ILE A 173 8.46 12.71 0.38
CA ILE A 173 7.30 13.16 1.14
C ILE A 173 6.47 11.92 1.45
N ILE A 174 6.23 11.66 2.73
CA ILE A 174 5.50 10.50 3.22
C ILE A 174 4.16 10.97 3.72
N VAL A 175 3.09 10.33 3.27
CA VAL A 175 1.71 10.68 3.61
C VAL A 175 1.02 9.49 4.25
N ASP A 176 0.52 9.68 5.47
CA ASP A 176 -0.47 8.78 6.04
C ASP A 176 -1.83 9.08 5.38
N SER A 177 -2.10 8.37 4.30
CA SER A 177 -3.39 8.46 3.60
C SER A 177 -4.57 7.98 4.41
N GLN A 178 -4.36 7.06 5.37
CA GLN A 178 -5.46 6.57 6.20
C GLN A 178 -5.95 7.67 7.15
N TRP A 179 -5.03 8.48 7.69
CA TRP A 179 -5.38 9.69 8.43
C TRP A 179 -6.31 10.59 7.60
N TYR A 180 -6.04 10.77 6.30
CA TYR A 180 -6.83 11.67 5.46
C TYR A 180 -8.24 11.12 5.17
N ILE A 181 -8.37 9.82 4.86
CA ILE A 181 -9.65 9.26 4.38
C ILE A 181 -10.55 8.71 5.49
N THR A 182 -10.03 8.47 6.69
CA THR A 182 -10.82 7.90 7.80
C THR A 182 -11.83 8.90 8.37
N ASN A 183 -12.93 8.40 8.93
CA ASN A 183 -13.85 9.25 9.68
C ASN A 183 -13.23 9.59 11.04
N TRP A 184 -12.89 10.86 11.26
CA TRP A 184 -12.23 11.32 12.48
C TRP A 184 -13.12 11.28 13.71
N ASP A 185 -14.44 11.28 13.55
CA ASP A 185 -15.39 11.15 14.68
C ASP A 185 -15.18 9.82 15.42
N ASN A 186 -14.66 8.81 14.74
CA ASN A 186 -14.33 7.50 15.33
C ASN A 186 -12.93 7.47 15.97
N HIS A 187 -12.13 8.52 15.81
CA HIS A 187 -10.74 8.61 16.28
C HIS A 187 -10.51 9.96 16.98
N PRO A 188 -11.08 10.20 18.18
CA PRO A 188 -11.05 11.51 18.83
C PRO A 188 -9.62 12.00 19.13
N THR A 189 -8.67 11.09 19.32
CA THR A 189 -7.27 11.40 19.66
C THR A 189 -6.35 11.57 18.44
N ILE A 190 -6.90 11.48 17.21
CA ILE A 190 -6.13 11.38 15.95
C ILE A 190 -5.14 12.53 15.71
N ASN A 191 -5.42 13.71 16.27
CA ASN A 191 -4.65 14.94 16.05
C ASN A 191 -3.98 15.48 17.33
N GLU A 192 -4.02 14.75 18.45
CA GLU A 192 -3.56 15.27 19.75
C GLU A 192 -2.07 15.63 19.75
N ASN A 193 -1.24 14.84 19.07
CA ASN A 193 0.20 15.00 19.04
C ASN A 193 0.71 15.72 17.77
N CYS A 194 -0.18 16.26 16.95
CA CYS A 194 0.16 16.82 15.64
C CYS A 194 -0.17 18.31 15.55
N GLU A 195 0.70 19.06 14.86
CA GLU A 195 0.43 20.48 14.54
C GLU A 195 -0.74 20.63 13.56
N ILE A 196 -0.85 19.69 12.63
CA ILE A 196 -1.93 19.61 11.64
C ILE A 196 -3.16 19.00 12.32
N LYS A 197 -4.26 19.76 12.36
CA LYS A 197 -5.52 19.35 13.01
C LYS A 197 -6.72 19.33 12.06
N THR A 198 -6.51 19.68 10.80
CA THR A 198 -7.56 19.74 9.78
C THR A 198 -7.03 19.26 8.44
N ARG A 199 -7.91 18.71 7.60
CA ARG A 199 -7.57 18.31 6.23
C ARG A 199 -7.08 19.49 5.37
N SER A 200 -7.60 20.70 5.62
CA SER A 200 -7.11 21.91 4.94
C SER A 200 -5.67 22.22 5.30
N GLN A 201 -5.32 22.18 6.59
CA GLN A 201 -3.93 22.36 7.04
C GLN A 201 -3.01 21.29 6.46
N PHE A 202 -3.46 20.04 6.37
CA PHE A 202 -2.71 18.98 5.68
C PHE A 202 -2.45 19.34 4.21
N LEU A 203 -3.48 19.75 3.46
CA LEU A 203 -3.31 20.13 2.05
C LEU A 203 -2.39 21.35 1.88
N ASP A 204 -2.44 22.30 2.80
CA ASP A 204 -1.56 23.46 2.81
C ASP A 204 -0.11 23.07 3.12
N GLU A 205 0.11 22.19 4.09
CA GLU A 205 1.45 21.67 4.39
C GLU A 205 1.98 20.80 3.25
N PHE A 206 1.17 19.92 2.67
CA PHE A 206 1.58 19.13 1.51
C PHE A 206 2.00 20.03 0.34
N ARG A 207 1.25 21.09 0.04
CA ARG A 207 1.66 22.10 -0.97
C ARG A 207 2.94 22.82 -0.57
N SER A 208 3.13 23.11 0.72
CA SER A 208 4.34 23.72 1.27
C SER A 208 5.56 22.82 1.04
N GLU A 209 5.46 21.54 1.37
CA GLU A 209 6.50 20.53 1.19
C GLU A 209 6.88 20.34 -0.27
N ILE A 210 5.90 20.30 -1.18
CA ILE A 210 6.16 20.29 -2.64
C ILE A 210 6.92 21.55 -3.08
N LYS A 211 6.58 22.73 -2.55
CA LYS A 211 7.28 23.99 -2.86
C LYS A 211 8.71 24.00 -2.30
N LYS A 212 8.92 23.49 -1.08
CA LYS A 212 10.24 23.36 -0.45
C LYS A 212 11.15 22.42 -1.23
N ALA A 213 10.58 21.35 -1.82
CA ALA A 213 11.31 20.39 -2.64
C ALA A 213 11.57 20.86 -4.10
N ARG A 214 11.24 22.11 -4.46
CA ARG A 214 11.44 22.64 -5.81
C ARG A 214 12.91 22.53 -6.23
N GLY A 215 13.14 21.98 -7.42
CA GLY A 215 14.48 21.77 -7.98
C GLY A 215 15.10 20.41 -7.62
N LYS A 216 14.43 19.62 -6.77
CA LYS A 216 14.77 18.22 -6.47
C LYS A 216 13.81 17.28 -7.21
N THR A 217 14.21 16.02 -7.35
CA THR A 217 13.27 14.93 -7.64
C THR A 217 12.46 14.66 -6.39
N THR A 218 11.15 14.91 -6.45
CA THR A 218 10.24 14.66 -5.33
C THR A 218 9.54 13.32 -5.52
N LEU A 219 9.74 12.39 -4.58
CA LEU A 219 8.92 11.18 -4.43
C LEU A 219 7.84 11.44 -3.38
N VAL A 220 6.61 11.01 -3.67
CA VAL A 220 5.51 10.99 -2.70
C VAL A 220 5.15 9.54 -2.43
N ALA A 221 5.25 9.12 -1.17
CA ALA A 221 4.89 7.78 -0.71
C ALA A 221 3.54 7.82 -0.01
N ILE A 222 2.63 6.97 -0.47
CA ILE A 222 1.25 6.90 -0.01
C ILE A 222 0.77 5.45 -0.12
N HIS A 223 0.02 4.98 0.88
CA HIS A 223 -0.54 3.63 0.88
C HIS A 223 -1.74 3.52 -0.08
N HIS A 224 -2.69 4.46 0.03
CA HIS A 224 -3.88 4.47 -0.82
C HIS A 224 -3.59 5.05 -2.21
N PRO A 225 -3.85 4.31 -3.30
CA PRO A 225 -3.43 4.72 -4.64
C PRO A 225 -4.38 5.73 -5.29
N MET A 226 -3.84 6.82 -5.84
CA MET A 226 -4.61 7.81 -6.62
C MET A 226 -5.33 7.21 -7.83
N PHE A 227 -4.74 6.15 -8.42
CA PHE A 227 -5.31 5.42 -9.55
C PHE A 227 -5.12 3.92 -9.31
N THR A 228 -6.17 3.12 -9.44
CA THR A 228 -6.07 1.66 -9.34
C THR A 228 -7.00 0.94 -10.31
N ASN A 229 -6.49 -0.17 -10.84
CA ASN A 229 -7.27 -1.14 -11.63
C ASN A 229 -7.76 -2.31 -10.77
N GLY A 230 -7.70 -2.18 -9.45
CA GLY A 230 -8.17 -3.18 -8.49
C GLY A 230 -9.59 -2.95 -7.99
N PRO A 231 -10.04 -3.78 -7.03
CA PRO A 231 -11.37 -3.68 -6.42
C PRO A 231 -11.68 -2.32 -5.79
N HIS A 232 -10.69 -1.68 -5.17
CA HIS A 232 -10.80 -0.33 -4.59
C HIS A 232 -11.05 0.77 -5.64
N GLY A 233 -10.72 0.50 -6.90
CA GLY A 233 -11.06 1.35 -8.06
C GLY A 233 -12.38 0.99 -8.73
N GLY A 234 -13.17 0.08 -8.13
CA GLY A 234 -14.40 -0.42 -8.73
C GLY A 234 -14.19 -1.33 -9.95
N LYS A 235 -13.02 -1.98 -10.04
CA LYS A 235 -12.69 -2.97 -11.08
C LYS A 235 -12.71 -4.37 -10.45
N PHE A 236 -13.63 -5.21 -10.90
CA PHE A 236 -13.84 -6.53 -10.31
C PHE A 236 -13.60 -7.63 -11.33
N SER A 237 -13.05 -8.74 -10.86
CA SER A 237 -12.88 -9.94 -11.67
C SER A 237 -14.23 -10.61 -11.95
N PHE A 238 -14.30 -11.40 -13.03
CA PHE A 238 -15.49 -12.21 -13.33
C PHE A 238 -15.88 -13.11 -12.15
N LYS A 239 -14.91 -13.69 -11.44
CA LYS A 239 -15.13 -14.50 -10.23
C LYS A 239 -15.88 -13.72 -9.14
N SER A 240 -15.57 -12.43 -8.97
CA SER A 240 -16.28 -11.57 -8.00
C SER A 240 -17.75 -11.38 -8.37
N HIS A 241 -18.10 -11.34 -9.66
CA HIS A 241 -19.49 -11.22 -10.13
C HIS A 241 -20.32 -12.48 -9.89
N LEU A 242 -19.65 -13.63 -9.73
CA LEU A 242 -20.27 -14.93 -9.46
C LEU A 242 -20.39 -15.25 -7.96
N SER A 243 -19.73 -14.49 -7.08
CA SER A 243 -19.70 -14.74 -5.62
C SER A 243 -20.46 -13.66 -4.85
N PRO A 244 -21.32 -14.00 -3.88
CA PRO A 244 -21.59 -15.35 -3.36
C PRO A 244 -22.39 -16.24 -4.33
N ILE A 245 -23.28 -15.66 -5.13
CA ILE A 245 -23.93 -16.30 -6.29
C ILE A 245 -24.02 -15.30 -7.45
N PRO A 246 -24.21 -15.75 -8.70
CA PRO A 246 -24.44 -14.87 -9.83
C PRO A 246 -25.58 -13.88 -9.57
N VAL A 247 -25.56 -12.72 -10.23
CA VAL A 247 -26.45 -11.56 -9.98
C VAL A 247 -26.19 -10.90 -8.62
N LEU A 248 -26.24 -11.60 -7.49
CA LEU A 248 -25.95 -11.01 -6.18
C LEU A 248 -24.51 -10.52 -6.07
N GLY A 249 -23.54 -11.26 -6.61
CA GLY A 249 -22.15 -10.80 -6.71
C GLY A 249 -22.01 -9.55 -7.57
N SER A 250 -22.79 -9.47 -8.65
CA SER A 250 -22.81 -8.28 -9.52
C SER A 250 -23.46 -7.08 -8.83
N LEU A 251 -24.54 -7.28 -8.07
CA LEU A 251 -25.18 -6.24 -7.27
C LEU A 251 -24.24 -5.75 -6.17
N LYS A 252 -23.57 -6.66 -5.44
CA LYS A 252 -22.54 -6.32 -4.46
C LYS A 252 -21.44 -5.45 -5.06
N ASN A 253 -20.92 -5.84 -6.22
CA ASN A 253 -19.89 -5.10 -6.94
C ASN A 253 -20.38 -3.72 -7.40
N LEU A 254 -21.61 -3.65 -7.92
CA LEU A 254 -22.23 -2.39 -8.32
C LEU A 254 -22.37 -1.45 -7.13
N LEU A 255 -22.94 -1.95 -6.02
CA LEU A 255 -23.11 -1.18 -4.78
C LEU A 255 -21.77 -0.65 -4.29
N ARG A 256 -20.77 -1.51 -4.11
CA ARG A 256 -19.43 -1.08 -3.68
C ARG A 256 -18.87 0.03 -4.57
N LYS A 257 -18.95 -0.14 -5.90
CA LYS A 257 -18.47 0.84 -6.87
C LYS A 257 -19.22 2.16 -6.83
N THR A 258 -20.52 2.16 -6.56
CA THR A 258 -21.34 3.38 -6.60
C THR A 258 -21.37 4.11 -5.27
N THR A 259 -21.26 3.39 -4.14
CA THR A 259 -21.39 3.99 -2.82
C THR A 259 -20.05 4.32 -2.17
N GLY A 260 -18.95 3.71 -2.61
CA GLY A 260 -17.66 3.84 -1.94
C GLY A 260 -17.74 3.39 -0.47
N VAL A 261 -18.41 2.26 -0.22
CA VAL A 261 -18.74 1.78 1.13
C VAL A 261 -17.51 1.56 2.01
N SER A 262 -16.36 1.22 1.41
CA SER A 262 -15.08 1.26 2.12
C SER A 262 -14.47 2.64 1.98
N ASN A 263 -13.94 3.18 3.08
CA ASN A 263 -13.13 4.40 3.07
C ASN A 263 -11.93 4.32 2.11
N ALA A 264 -11.39 3.13 1.87
CA ALA A 264 -10.31 2.88 0.91
C ALA A 264 -10.79 2.79 -0.56
N ASP A 265 -12.09 2.84 -0.85
CA ASP A 265 -12.60 2.89 -2.22
C ASP A 265 -12.49 4.32 -2.77
N ILE A 266 -12.02 4.49 -4.01
CA ILE A 266 -11.81 5.83 -4.62
C ILE A 266 -13.11 6.65 -4.70
N GLN A 267 -14.27 5.99 -4.72
CA GLN A 267 -15.58 6.66 -4.77
C GLN A 267 -16.05 7.17 -3.40
N ASN A 268 -15.31 6.90 -2.33
CA ASN A 268 -15.66 7.39 -1.01
C ASN A 268 -15.55 8.93 -0.94
N VAL A 269 -16.47 9.55 -0.20
CA VAL A 269 -16.57 11.00 0.00
C VAL A 269 -15.30 11.63 0.59
N HIS A 270 -14.51 10.88 1.37
CA HIS A 270 -13.28 11.38 1.98
C HIS A 270 -12.03 11.07 1.16
N TYR A 271 -12.15 10.39 0.01
CA TYR A 271 -11.02 10.00 -0.82
C TYR A 271 -10.53 11.12 -1.76
N ASN A 272 -11.44 11.99 -2.21
CA ASN A 272 -11.17 13.09 -3.16
C ASN A 272 -11.71 14.44 -2.67
#